data_AF-A0A382V9U0-F1
#
_entry.id   AF-A0A382V9U0-F1
#
_cell.length_a   1.000
_cell.length_b   1.000
_cell.length_c   1.000
_cell.angle_alpha   90.00
_cell.angle_beta   90.00
_cell.angle_gamma   90.00
#
_symmetry.space_group_name_H-M   'P 1'
#
loop_
_entity.id
_entity.type
_entity.pdbx_description
1 polymer ?
#
loop_
_entity_poly.entity_id
_entity_poly.type
_entity_poly.pdbx_seq_one_letter_code
_entity_poly.pdbx_strand_id
1 'polypeptide(L)' 'MVSNMNLVISENKEKIKVFKGCLDNGLTAVAIEQPHIHSVELAMFVRSGLRFENTTNNGISHFIEHMLFR' A
#
# COMPACT_ATOMS: atom_id res chain seq x y z
N MET A 1 -1.16 -14.83 15.10
CA MET A 1 -2.21 -14.20 15.92
C MET A 1 -2.06 -12.69 15.76
N VAL A 2 -2.71 -12.09 14.76
CA VAL A 2 -2.64 -10.63 14.55
C VAL A 2 -4.06 -10.09 14.65
N SER A 3 -4.50 -9.87 15.89
CA SER A 3 -5.70 -9.10 16.22
C SER A 3 -5.22 -7.72 16.66
N ASN A 4 -5.35 -6.73 15.79
CA ASN A 4 -5.43 -5.33 16.18
C ASN A 4 -6.34 -4.63 15.16
N MET A 5 -7.63 -4.63 15.49
CA MET A 5 -8.71 -4.06 14.68
C MET A 5 -8.89 -2.60 15.08
N ASN A 6 -8.37 -1.68 14.28
CA ASN A 6 -8.60 -0.24 14.46
C ASN A 6 -9.70 0.22 13.50
N LEU A 7 -10.89 0.45 14.05
CA LEU A 7 -12.02 1.07 13.34
C LEU A 7 -11.79 2.59 13.29
N VAL A 8 -11.33 3.13 12.16
CA VAL A 8 -11.28 4.57 11.96
C VAL A 8 -12.69 5.03 11.55
N ILE A 9 -13.38 5.71 12.47
CA ILE A 9 -14.73 6.26 12.22
C ILE A 9 -14.54 7.66 11.60
N SER A 10 -14.89 7.81 10.32
CA SER A 10 -15.11 9.12 9.70
C SER A 10 -16.58 9.50 9.87
N GLU A 11 -16.85 10.66 10.46
CA GLU A 11 -18.20 11.20 10.59
C GLU A 11 -18.80 11.43 9.18
N ASN A 12 -19.95 10.79 8.91
CA ASN A 12 -20.83 10.99 7.75
C ASN A 12 -20.43 10.35 6.39
N LYS A 13 -20.45 9.00 6.34
CA LYS A 13 -20.81 8.12 5.20
C LYS A 13 -20.76 6.67 5.72
N GLU A 14 -21.41 5.71 5.06
CA GLU A 14 -21.50 4.29 5.47
C GLU A 14 -20.27 3.76 6.23
N LYS A 15 -20.47 2.96 7.29
CA LYS A 15 -19.37 2.36 8.05
C LYS A 15 -18.51 1.47 7.13
N ILE A 16 -17.40 2.02 6.63
CA ILE A 16 -16.42 1.28 5.84
C ILE A 16 -15.57 0.44 6.79
N LYS A 17 -15.50 -0.86 6.54
CA LYS A 17 -14.65 -1.76 7.33
C LYS A 17 -13.23 -1.74 6.77
N VAL A 18 -12.30 -1.27 7.60
CA VAL A 18 -10.88 -1.16 7.26
C VAL A 18 -10.09 -2.17 8.07
N PHE A 19 -9.25 -2.93 7.40
CA PHE A 19 -8.29 -3.85 8.00
C PHE A 19 -6.89 -3.26 7.82
N LYS A 20 -6.15 -3.07 8.91
CA LYS A 20 -4.76 -2.63 8.88
C LYS A 20 -3.93 -3.60 9.71
N GLY A 21 -2.83 -4.09 9.16
CA GLY A 21 -1.94 -5.02 9.84
C GLY A 21 -0.50 -4.91 9.35
N CYS A 22 0.41 -5.52 10.11
CA CYS A 22 1.79 -5.72 9.70
C CYS A 22 2.04 -7.23 9.63
N LEU A 23 2.64 -7.70 8.54
CA LEU A 23 3.03 -9.09 8.35
C LEU A 23 4.35 -9.39 9.07
N ASP A 24 4.67 -10.67 9.24
CA ASP A 24 5.89 -11.11 9.95
C ASP A 24 7.19 -10.60 9.30
N ASN A 25 7.16 -10.26 8.01
CA ASN A 25 8.28 -9.67 7.26
C ASN A 25 8.35 -8.13 7.37
N GLY A 26 7.48 -7.49 8.15
CA GLY A 26 7.42 -6.03 8.32
C GLY A 26 6.60 -5.28 7.27
N LEU A 27 5.97 -5.98 6.31
CA LEU A 27 5.10 -5.33 5.32
C LEU A 27 3.79 -4.86 5.97
N THR A 28 3.46 -3.59 5.81
CA THR A 28 2.16 -3.05 6.23
C THR A 28 1.12 -3.29 5.15
N ALA A 29 0.02 -3.93 5.51
CA ALA A 29 -1.13 -4.16 4.64
C ALA A 29 -2.33 -3.34 5.14
N VAL A 30 -3.04 -2.71 4.21
CA VAL A 30 -4.32 -2.04 4.44
C VAL A 30 -5.31 -2.57 3.42
N ALA A 31 -6.46 -3.05 3.88
CA ALA A 31 -7.55 -3.52 3.03
C ALA A 31 -8.86 -2.85 3.45
N ILE A 32 -9.70 -2.57 2.48
CA ILE A 32 -11.00 -1.93 2.67
C ILE A 32 -12.06 -2.84 2.06
N GLU A 33 -13.04 -3.25 2.85
CA GLU A 33 -14.15 -4.09 2.36
C GLU A 33 -15.21 -3.22 1.69
N GLN A 34 -15.51 -3.51 0.42
CA GLN A 34 -16.54 -2.83 -0.36
C GLN A 34 -17.49 -3.87 -1.00
N PRO A 35 -18.54 -4.33 -0.29
CA PRO A 35 -19.39 -5.44 -0.74
C PRO A 35 -20.16 -5.19 -2.04
N HIS A 36 -20.36 -3.93 -2.42
CA HIS A 36 -21.11 -3.50 -3.59
C HIS A 36 -20.25 -3.35 -4.85
N ILE A 37 -18.93 -3.57 -4.76
CA ILE A 37 -17.99 -3.42 -5.87
C ILE A 37 -17.52 -4.80 -6.31
N HIS A 38 -17.65 -5.09 -7.61
CA HIS A 38 -17.20 -6.35 -8.24
C HIS A 38 -15.81 -6.21 -8.89
N SER A 39 -14.98 -5.33 -8.34
CA SER A 39 -13.60 -5.09 -8.76
C SER A 39 -12.71 -4.89 -7.53
N VAL A 40 -11.41 -5.04 -7.72
CA VAL A 40 -10.41 -4.78 -6.69
C VAL A 40 -9.41 -3.77 -7.21
N GLU A 41 -9.02 -2.81 -6.37
CA GLU A 41 -7.88 -1.94 -6.58
C GLU A 41 -6.73 -2.44 -5.70
N LEU A 42 -5.54 -2.56 -6.29
CA LEU A 42 -4.33 -2.89 -5.57
C LEU A 42 -3.29 -1.80 -5.80
N ALA A 43 -2.77 -1.24 -4.72
CA ALA A 43 -1.65 -0.32 -4.74
C ALA A 43 -0.54 -0.84 -3.84
N MET A 44 0.70 -0.78 -4.34
CA MET A 44 1.90 -1.11 -3.58
C MET A 44 2.80 0.11 -3.53
N PHE A 45 3.29 0.43 -2.33
CA PHE A 45 4.17 1.57 -2.12
C PHE A 45 5.51 1.07 -1.60
N VAL A 46 6.58 1.46 -2.29
CA VAL A 46 7.95 1.19 -1.87
C VAL A 46 8.58 2.51 -1.48
N ARG A 47 9.23 2.54 -0.31
CA ARG A 47 10.00 3.71 0.14
C ARG A 47 11.34 3.74 -0.62
N SER A 48 11.29 4.10 -1.89
CA SER A 48 12.41 4.24 -2.83
C SER A 48 12.17 5.42 -3.78
N GLY A 49 13.15 5.77 -4.60
CA GLY A 49 13.07 6.86 -5.58
C GLY A 49 14.35 7.67 -5.66
N LEU A 50 14.36 8.71 -6.51
CA LEU A 50 15.51 9.59 -6.78
C LEU A 50 16.19 10.14 -5.50
N ARG A 51 15.43 10.36 -4.43
CA ARG A 51 15.96 10.83 -3.14
C ARG A 51 16.97 9.85 -2.50
N PHE A 52 16.90 8.58 -2.85
CA PHE A 52 17.77 7.51 -2.35
C PHE A 52 18.91 7.16 -3.33
N GLU A 53 19.04 7.92 -4.42
CA GLU A 53 20.08 7.72 -5.43
C GLU A 53 21.26 8.68 -5.25
N ASN A 54 22.38 8.32 -5.87
CA ASN A 54 23.61 9.09 -5.93
C ASN A 54 24.12 9.13 -7.39
N THR A 55 25.27 9.77 -7.60
CA THR A 55 25.83 9.98 -8.94
C THR A 55 26.11 8.68 -9.71
N THR A 56 26.37 7.57 -9.03
CA THR A 56 26.71 6.28 -9.64
C THR A 56 25.50 5.44 -10.03
N ASN A 57 24.32 5.71 -9.46
CA ASN A 57 23.11 4.91 -9.66
C ASN A 57 21.86 5.76 -9.97
N ASN A 58 22.07 6.98 -10.47
CA ASN A 58 21.03 7.89 -10.87
C ASN A 58 20.13 7.29 -11.96
N GLY A 59 18.82 7.36 -11.76
CA GLY A 59 17.79 6.87 -12.68
C GLY A 59 17.41 5.41 -12.47
N ILE A 60 18.06 4.66 -11.56
CA ILE A 60 17.75 3.23 -11.35
C ILE A 60 16.32 3.01 -10.85
N SER A 61 15.81 3.85 -9.94
CA SER A 61 14.44 3.69 -9.41
C SER A 61 13.39 3.84 -10.51
N HIS A 62 13.55 4.85 -11.36
CA HIS A 62 12.68 5.07 -12.52
C HIS A 62 12.83 3.95 -13.55
N PHE A 63 14.06 3.50 -13.79
CA PHE A 63 14.30 2.36 -14.67
C PHE A 63 13.60 1.09 -14.17
N ILE A 64 13.69 0.77 -12.88
CA ILE A 64 13.00 -0.38 -12.27
C ILE A 64 11.48 -0.20 -12.37
N GLU A 65 10.96 0.99 -12.11
CA GLU A 65 9.53 1.29 -12.29
C GLU A 65 9.07 0.94 -13.71
N HIS A 66 9.79 1.37 -14.74
CA HIS A 66 9.48 0.99 -16.12
C HIS A 66 9.55 -0.53 -16.32
N MET A 67 10.57 -1.20 -15.79
CA MET A 67 10.69 -2.66 -15.94
C MET A 67 9.59 -3.45 -15.24
N LEU A 68 8.97 -2.92 -14.19
CA LEU A 68 7.87 -3.58 -13.49
C LEU A 68 6.56 -3.59 -14.29
N PHE A 69 6.37 -2.63 -15.19
CA PHE A 69 5.15 -2.48 -15.99
C PHE A 69 5.35 -2.76 -17.49
N ARG A 70 6.52 -3.29 -17.86
CA ARG A 70 6.86 -3.65 -19.23
C ARG A 70 6.64 -5.12 -19.57
#